data_AF-A0A383EZ54-F1
#
_entry.id   AF-A0A383EZ54-F1
#
_cell.length_a   1.000
_cell.length_b   1.000
_cell.length_c   1.000
_cell.angle_alpha   90.00
_cell.angle_beta   90.00
_cell.angle_gamma   90.00
#
_symmetry.space_group_name_H-M   'P 1'
#
loop_
_entity.id
_entity.type
_entity.pdbx_description
1 polymer ?
#
loop_
_entity_poly.entity_id
_entity_poly.type
_entity_poly.pdbx_seq_one_letter_code
_entity_poly.pdbx_strand_id
1 'polypeptide(L)'
;YIEGSWCNIDATLDLNEVNIYETCIGKDQRLRLRPLIKNSLTLNDIFRETYSKHWMRFLGAADVNESAHRDIGDLLLQEYDCSNIIALSKQIEVKYCALRDLEKTASRGICCTDEIIRLCLAKLSAQITRIKKLSEEIEVLDEKISQIGLIHPEIKPIADMFVKRKENFQGNDPIKLSQETRKCYQMLLEEGKYLGGLLMSVVKELKMADVDSHAAVSSINVEVPGR
;
A
#
# COMPACT_ATOMS: atom_id res chain seq x y z
N TYR A 1 -17.71 -32.44 2.36
CA TYR A 1 -17.31 -31.65 1.18
C TYR A 1 -16.09 -32.32 0.59
N ILE A 2 -16.18 -32.80 -0.65
CA ILE A 2 -15.01 -33.32 -1.35
C ILE A 2 -14.26 -32.10 -1.87
N GLU A 3 -13.05 -31.88 -1.37
CA GLU A 3 -12.12 -30.87 -1.89
C GLU A 3 -11.71 -31.31 -3.30
N GLY A 4 -12.37 -30.75 -4.31
CA GLY A 4 -11.98 -30.94 -5.71
C GLY A 4 -10.89 -29.93 -6.08
N SER A 5 -9.76 -30.42 -6.58
CA SER A 5 -8.73 -29.57 -7.18
C SER A 5 -9.04 -29.39 -8.66
N TRP A 6 -9.25 -28.13 -9.09
CA TRP A 6 -9.37 -27.79 -10.50
C TRP A 6 -7.98 -27.61 -11.07
N CYS A 7 -7.56 -28.51 -11.96
CA CYS A 7 -6.30 -28.40 -12.69
C CYS A 7 -6.60 -28.01 -14.14
N ASN A 8 -5.68 -27.26 -14.76
CA ASN A 8 -5.79 -26.96 -16.18
C ASN A 8 -5.63 -28.26 -16.98
N ILE A 9 -6.55 -28.54 -17.89
CA ILE A 9 -6.49 -29.71 -18.78
C ILE A 9 -5.80 -29.24 -20.05
N ASP A 10 -4.81 -29.97 -20.59
CA ASP A 10 -4.05 -29.56 -21.79
C ASP A 10 -4.92 -29.21 -23.03
N ALA A 11 -6.21 -29.53 -23.01
CA ALA A 11 -7.21 -29.15 -24.01
C ALA A 11 -7.76 -27.70 -23.87
N THR A 12 -7.34 -26.91 -22.87
CA THR A 12 -7.88 -25.56 -22.58
C THR A 12 -7.00 -24.40 -23.08
N LEU A 13 -6.05 -24.65 -23.99
CA LEU A 13 -5.20 -23.60 -24.58
C LEU A 13 -5.99 -22.43 -25.19
N ASP A 14 -7.22 -22.67 -25.65
CA ASP A 14 -8.15 -21.66 -26.20
C ASP A 14 -9.02 -20.95 -25.13
N LEU A 15 -8.89 -21.29 -23.85
CA LEU A 15 -9.65 -20.72 -22.73
C LEU A 15 -8.83 -19.76 -21.86
N ASN A 16 -7.70 -19.26 -22.35
CA ASN A 16 -6.89 -18.24 -21.64
C ASN A 16 -7.68 -16.98 -21.24
N GLU A 17 -8.85 -16.75 -21.85
CA GLU A 17 -9.74 -15.63 -21.53
C GLU A 17 -10.85 -15.97 -20.52
N VAL A 18 -11.11 -17.26 -20.24
CA VAL A 18 -12.22 -17.68 -19.36
C VAL A 18 -11.72 -17.89 -17.93
N ASN A 19 -11.94 -16.88 -17.10
CA ASN A 19 -11.67 -16.96 -15.67
C ASN A 19 -12.88 -17.54 -14.94
N ILE A 20 -12.70 -18.68 -14.25
CA ILE A 20 -13.74 -19.29 -13.41
C ILE A 20 -13.51 -18.87 -11.96
N TYR A 21 -14.52 -18.23 -11.38
CA TYR A 21 -14.48 -17.75 -10.00
C TYR A 21 -15.51 -18.45 -9.12
N GLU A 22 -15.15 -18.66 -7.87
CA GLU A 22 -16.05 -18.98 -6.78
C GLU A 22 -16.31 -17.72 -5.95
N THR A 23 -17.58 -17.35 -5.79
CA THR A 23 -17.99 -16.33 -4.81
C THR A 23 -17.93 -16.94 -3.42
N CYS A 24 -17.06 -16.42 -2.56
CA CYS A 24 -16.91 -16.90 -1.19
C CYS A 24 -16.77 -15.74 -0.20
N ILE A 25 -17.04 -16.03 1.07
CA ILE A 25 -16.66 -15.15 2.17
C ILE A 25 -15.27 -15.58 2.62
N GLY A 26 -14.29 -14.68 2.48
CA GLY A 26 -12.93 -14.92 2.95
C GLY A 26 -12.86 -15.04 4.47
N LYS A 27 -11.76 -15.59 4.99
CA LYS A 27 -11.54 -15.63 6.46
C LYS A 27 -11.43 -14.23 7.08
N ASP A 28 -11.12 -13.24 6.24
CA ASP A 28 -11.15 -11.81 6.55
C ASP A 28 -12.56 -11.20 6.50
N GLN A 29 -13.61 -12.03 6.39
CA GLN A 29 -15.02 -11.65 6.30
C GLN A 29 -15.37 -10.76 5.09
N ARG A 30 -14.46 -10.65 4.11
CA ARG A 30 -14.72 -9.92 2.88
C ARG A 30 -15.37 -10.84 1.85
N LEU A 31 -16.28 -10.29 1.06
CA LEU A 31 -16.79 -10.95 -0.14
C LEU A 31 -15.68 -11.00 -1.18
N ARG A 32 -15.36 -12.20 -1.69
CA ARG A 32 -14.24 -12.41 -2.60
C ARG A 32 -14.65 -13.31 -3.76
N LEU A 33 -14.07 -13.03 -4.92
CA LEU A 33 -14.14 -13.89 -6.10
C LEU A 33 -12.82 -14.65 -6.17
N ARG A 34 -12.81 -15.88 -5.62
CA ARG A 34 -11.62 -16.72 -5.60
C ARG A 34 -11.48 -17.40 -6.97
N PRO A 35 -10.36 -17.24 -7.67
CA PRO A 35 -10.15 -17.96 -8.91
C PRO A 35 -9.98 -19.46 -8.61
N LEU A 36 -10.71 -20.31 -9.35
CA LEU A 36 -10.56 -21.78 -9.22
C LEU A 36 -9.27 -22.28 -9.86
N ILE A 37 -8.73 -21.51 -10.81
CA ILE A 37 -7.43 -21.73 -11.45
C ILE A 37 -6.53 -20.57 -11.03
N LYS A 38 -5.38 -20.86 -10.42
CA LYS A 38 -4.46 -19.81 -9.96
C LYS A 38 -3.91 -19.01 -11.13
N ASN A 39 -4.12 -17.71 -11.08
CA ASN A 39 -3.55 -16.75 -12.04
C ASN A 39 -2.22 -16.20 -11.51
N SER A 40 -1.36 -15.76 -12.42
CA SER A 40 -0.10 -15.09 -12.06
C SER A 40 -0.39 -13.84 -11.22
N LEU A 41 0.30 -13.71 -10.09
CA LEU A 41 0.17 -12.58 -9.19
C LEU A 41 0.51 -11.27 -9.92
N THR A 42 -0.28 -10.23 -9.76
CA THR A 42 0.03 -8.90 -10.30
C THR A 42 0.31 -7.88 -9.20
N LEU A 43 0.91 -6.74 -9.59
CA LEU A 43 1.12 -5.62 -8.67
C LEU A 43 -0.20 -5.12 -8.08
N ASN A 44 -1.26 -5.07 -8.90
CA ASN A 44 -2.60 -4.64 -8.47
C ASN A 44 -3.19 -5.57 -7.40
N ASP A 45 -2.93 -6.87 -7.47
CA ASP A 45 -3.41 -7.82 -6.47
C ASP A 45 -2.77 -7.55 -5.10
N ILE A 46 -1.46 -7.32 -5.09
CA ILE A 46 -0.72 -6.97 -3.86
C ILE A 46 -1.26 -5.66 -3.28
N PHE A 47 -1.37 -4.61 -4.10
CA PHE A 47 -1.87 -3.32 -3.62
C PHE A 47 -3.33 -3.36 -3.18
N ARG A 48 -4.20 -4.13 -3.85
CA ARG A 48 -5.60 -4.30 -3.45
C ARG A 48 -5.71 -4.87 -2.05
N GLU A 49 -4.97 -5.93 -1.74
CA GLU A 49 -5.01 -6.54 -0.41
C GLU A 49 -4.30 -5.66 0.63
N THR A 50 -3.19 -5.02 0.26
CA THR A 50 -2.50 -4.07 1.14
C THR A 50 -3.39 -2.88 1.51
N TYR A 51 -4.10 -2.31 0.54
CA TYR A 51 -5.03 -1.20 0.78
C TYR A 51 -6.24 -1.60 1.60
N SER A 52 -6.74 -2.83 1.45
CA SER A 52 -7.84 -3.30 2.28
C SER A 52 -7.48 -3.21 3.77
N LYS A 53 -6.27 -3.67 4.15
CA LYS A 53 -5.75 -3.57 5.52
C LYS A 53 -5.43 -2.12 5.91
N HIS A 54 -4.86 -1.35 4.99
CA HIS A 54 -4.58 0.08 5.18
C HIS A 54 -5.86 0.85 5.55
N TRP A 55 -6.92 0.75 4.76
CA TRP A 55 -8.13 1.54 4.97
C TRP A 55 -8.91 1.13 6.21
N MET A 56 -8.91 -0.16 6.57
CA MET A 56 -9.51 -0.61 7.84
C MET A 56 -8.88 0.08 9.04
N ARG A 57 -7.56 0.28 9.03
CA ARG A 57 -6.84 1.02 10.08
C ARG A 57 -7.19 2.50 10.10
N PHE A 58 -7.15 3.18 8.96
CA PHE A 58 -7.24 4.65 8.91
C PHE A 58 -8.67 5.21 8.81
N LEU A 59 -9.66 4.39 8.39
CA LEU A 59 -11.07 4.78 8.34
C LEU A 59 -11.87 4.33 9.58
N GLY A 60 -11.20 3.77 10.59
CA GLY A 60 -11.79 3.57 11.92
C GLY A 60 -12.61 2.29 12.09
N ALA A 61 -12.35 1.23 11.32
CA ALA A 61 -12.95 -0.08 11.54
C ALA A 61 -12.20 -0.90 12.62
N ALA A 62 -11.77 -0.23 13.69
CA ALA A 62 -10.85 -0.76 14.71
C ALA A 62 -11.44 -1.83 15.65
N ASP A 63 -12.74 -2.12 15.56
CA ASP A 63 -13.38 -3.18 16.37
C ASP A 63 -13.47 -4.54 15.64
N VAL A 64 -12.89 -4.67 14.45
CA VAL A 64 -12.81 -5.98 13.77
C VAL A 64 -11.57 -6.71 14.26
N ASN A 65 -11.73 -7.53 15.31
CA ASN A 65 -10.78 -8.52 15.84
C ASN A 65 -9.49 -8.64 15.02
N GLU A 66 -8.40 -8.03 15.49
CA GLU A 66 -7.07 -8.13 14.86
C GLU A 66 -6.64 -9.59 14.64
N SER A 67 -7.18 -10.52 15.44
CA SER A 67 -6.97 -11.97 15.34
C SER A 67 -7.64 -12.66 14.15
N ALA A 68 -8.59 -12.00 13.45
CA ALA A 68 -9.27 -12.56 12.29
C ALA A 68 -8.58 -12.22 10.96
N HIS A 69 -7.60 -11.30 10.98
CA HIS A 69 -6.90 -10.87 9.78
C HIS A 69 -5.79 -11.86 9.47
N ARG A 70 -6.05 -12.76 8.51
CA ARG A 70 -4.99 -13.58 7.93
C ARG A 70 -3.88 -12.71 7.39
N ASP A 71 -2.67 -13.24 7.44
CA ASP A 71 -1.52 -12.61 6.82
C ASP A 71 -1.78 -12.42 5.32
N ILE A 72 -1.41 -11.26 4.78
CA ILE A 72 -1.68 -10.95 3.37
C ILE A 72 -0.88 -11.91 2.49
N GLY A 73 0.35 -12.28 2.88
CA GLY A 73 1.15 -13.28 2.20
C GLY A 73 0.44 -14.63 2.07
N ASP A 74 -0.09 -15.18 3.17
CA ASP A 74 -0.84 -16.46 3.17
C ASP A 74 -2.02 -16.44 2.20
N LEU A 75 -2.76 -15.34 2.20
CA LEU A 75 -3.91 -15.15 1.34
C LEU A 75 -3.50 -15.12 -0.14
N LEU A 76 -2.42 -14.42 -0.47
CA LEU A 76 -1.90 -14.36 -1.84
C LEU A 76 -1.34 -15.72 -2.29
N LEU A 77 -0.60 -16.43 -1.44
CA LEU A 77 -0.09 -17.78 -1.74
C LEU A 77 -1.20 -18.79 -1.98
N GLN A 78 -2.32 -18.65 -1.26
CA GLN A 78 -3.48 -19.53 -1.44
C GLN A 78 -4.15 -19.32 -2.80
N GLU A 79 -4.20 -18.09 -3.33
CA GLU A 79 -5.09 -17.73 -4.44
C GLU A 79 -4.39 -17.43 -5.76
N TYR A 80 -3.08 -17.18 -5.74
CA TYR A 80 -2.30 -16.81 -6.92
C TYR A 80 -1.13 -17.76 -7.15
N ASP A 81 -0.66 -17.79 -8.39
CA ASP A 81 0.68 -18.26 -8.72
C ASP A 81 1.68 -17.14 -8.45
N CYS A 82 2.55 -17.35 -7.45
CA CYS A 82 3.53 -16.39 -6.98
C CYS A 82 4.93 -16.58 -7.59
N SER A 83 5.09 -17.44 -8.62
CA SER A 83 6.37 -17.72 -9.28
C SER A 83 7.09 -16.47 -9.82
N ASN A 84 6.36 -15.39 -10.07
CA ASN A 84 6.89 -14.11 -10.57
C ASN A 84 7.28 -13.10 -9.45
N ILE A 85 7.29 -13.50 -8.17
CA ILE A 85 7.50 -12.60 -7.03
C ILE A 85 8.82 -11.83 -7.09
N ILE A 86 9.89 -12.42 -7.63
CA ILE A 86 11.19 -11.76 -7.76
C ILE A 86 11.10 -10.53 -8.69
N ALA A 87 10.34 -10.64 -9.79
CA ALA A 87 10.11 -9.53 -10.71
C ALA A 87 9.22 -8.46 -10.08
N LEU A 88 8.13 -8.87 -9.41
CA LEU A 88 7.23 -7.95 -8.70
C LEU A 88 7.94 -7.22 -7.57
N SER A 89 8.84 -7.88 -6.86
CA SER A 89 9.60 -7.28 -5.76
C SER A 89 10.40 -6.07 -6.21
N LYS A 90 10.99 -6.09 -7.42
CA LYS A 90 11.72 -4.93 -7.95
C LYS A 90 10.78 -3.74 -8.22
N GLN A 91 9.57 -4.02 -8.70
CA GLN A 91 8.56 -2.98 -8.91
C GLN A 91 8.09 -2.41 -7.57
N ILE A 92 7.87 -3.27 -6.56
CA ILE A 92 7.46 -2.85 -5.23
C ILE A 92 8.54 -2.01 -4.54
N GLU A 93 9.82 -2.33 -4.75
CA GLU A 93 10.93 -1.51 -4.24
C GLU A 93 10.91 -0.09 -4.81
N VAL A 94 10.59 0.08 -6.11
CA VAL A 94 10.38 1.40 -6.71
C VAL A 94 9.21 2.14 -6.03
N LYS A 95 8.10 1.44 -5.75
CA LYS A 95 6.95 2.04 -5.05
C LYS A 95 7.29 2.40 -3.60
N TYR A 96 8.07 1.56 -2.92
CA TYR A 96 8.55 1.81 -1.57
C TYR A 96 9.44 3.07 -1.52
N CYS A 97 10.33 3.26 -2.50
CA CYS A 97 11.11 4.49 -2.64
C CYS A 97 10.21 5.74 -2.81
N ALA A 98 9.16 5.65 -3.62
CA ALA A 98 8.20 6.74 -3.78
C ALA A 98 7.42 7.04 -2.49
N LEU A 99 7.04 6.02 -1.71
CA LEU A 99 6.46 6.20 -0.38
C LEU A 99 7.45 6.90 0.58
N ARG A 100 8.73 6.54 0.54
CA ARG A 100 9.77 7.22 1.33
C ARG A 100 9.94 8.68 0.92
N ASP A 101 9.75 9.02 -0.34
CA ASP A 101 9.77 10.40 -0.80
C ASP A 101 8.52 11.18 -0.38
N LEU A 102 7.35 10.54 -0.30
CA LEU A 102 6.17 11.13 0.37
C LEU A 102 6.44 11.38 1.84
N GLU A 103 7.03 10.43 2.57
CA GLU A 103 7.37 10.59 3.99
C GLU A 103 8.31 11.79 4.23
N LYS A 104 9.34 11.95 3.39
CA LYS A 104 10.25 13.11 3.48
C LYS A 104 9.52 14.42 3.20
N THR A 105 8.67 14.43 2.19
CA THR A 105 7.88 15.61 1.78
C THR A 105 6.90 16.00 2.89
N ALA A 106 6.20 15.03 3.47
CA ALA A 106 5.31 15.21 4.61
C ALA A 106 6.05 15.72 5.85
N SER A 107 7.21 15.14 6.17
CA SER A 107 8.05 15.59 7.30
C SER A 107 8.47 17.05 7.13
N ARG A 108 8.83 17.46 5.90
CA ARG A 108 9.14 18.85 5.59
C ARG A 108 7.93 19.77 5.78
N GLY A 109 6.76 19.35 5.31
CA GLY A 109 5.50 20.08 5.50
C GLY A 109 5.13 20.27 6.98
N ILE A 110 5.36 19.26 7.83
CA ILE A 110 5.22 19.37 9.28
C ILE A 110 6.16 20.45 9.84
N CYS A 111 7.44 20.45 9.46
CA CYS A 111 8.39 21.46 9.92
C CYS A 111 7.98 22.89 9.48
N CYS A 112 7.54 23.07 8.22
CA CYS A 112 7.10 24.37 7.73
C CYS A 112 5.87 24.87 8.50
N THR A 113 4.87 24.01 8.72
CA THR A 113 3.66 24.36 9.47
C THR A 113 3.93 24.66 10.94
N ASP A 114 4.79 23.89 11.60
CA ASP A 114 5.23 24.16 12.98
C ASP A 114 5.90 25.53 13.10
N GLU A 115 6.74 25.88 12.13
CA GLU A 115 7.42 27.18 12.09
C GLU A 115 6.43 28.32 11.84
N ILE A 116 5.44 28.16 10.96
CA ILE A 116 4.38 29.17 10.77
C ILE A 116 3.60 29.39 12.07
N ILE A 117 3.19 28.32 12.75
CA ILE A 117 2.48 28.41 14.04
C ILE A 117 3.31 29.21 15.05
N ARG A 118 4.61 28.88 15.17
CA ARG A 118 5.53 29.57 16.07
C ARG A 118 5.68 31.06 15.75
N LEU A 119 5.80 31.41 14.47
CA LEU A 119 5.94 32.80 14.03
C LEU A 119 4.65 33.61 14.24
N CYS A 120 3.48 33.02 14.01
CA CYS A 120 2.19 33.67 14.24
C CYS A 120 1.96 33.99 15.74
N LEU A 121 2.48 33.17 16.65
CA LEU A 121 2.39 33.41 18.10
C LEU A 121 3.33 34.53 18.58
N ALA A 122 4.43 34.79 17.84
CA ALA A 122 5.43 35.79 18.18
C ALA A 122 5.23 37.09 17.37
N LYS A 123 4.39 38.03 17.87
CA LYS A 123 4.13 39.41 17.34
C LYS A 123 4.42 39.64 15.83
N LEU A 124 3.34 39.65 15.04
CA LEU A 124 3.27 39.48 13.58
C LEU A 124 4.14 40.36 12.66
N SER A 125 4.34 41.65 12.93
CA SER A 125 4.62 42.59 11.82
C SER A 125 5.97 42.41 11.13
N ALA A 126 7.01 41.94 11.84
CA ALA A 126 8.35 41.74 11.28
C ALA A 126 8.56 40.38 10.60
N GLN A 127 7.60 39.44 10.72
CA GLN A 127 7.78 38.04 10.27
C GLN A 127 6.90 37.66 9.07
N ILE A 128 6.07 38.58 8.55
CA ILE A 128 5.14 38.31 7.44
C ILE A 128 5.86 37.77 6.21
N THR A 129 7.02 38.33 5.84
CA THR A 129 7.81 37.87 4.68
C THR A 129 8.26 36.42 4.85
N ARG A 130 8.64 36.02 6.06
CA ARG A 130 9.05 34.65 6.37
C ARG A 130 7.87 33.68 6.32
N ILE A 131 6.71 34.09 6.87
CA ILE A 131 5.48 33.30 6.79
C ILE A 131 5.08 33.07 5.33
N LYS A 132 5.10 34.11 4.49
CA LYS A 132 4.80 33.99 3.05
C LYS A 132 5.70 32.96 2.35
N LYS A 133 7.02 33.04 2.58
CA LYS A 133 7.98 32.08 2.02
C LYS A 133 7.70 30.64 2.45
N LEU A 134 7.32 30.43 3.71
CA LEU A 134 6.94 29.09 4.21
C LEU A 134 5.63 28.60 3.59
N SER A 135 4.66 29.49 3.36
CA SER A 135 3.43 29.16 2.63
C SER A 135 3.71 28.76 1.19
N GLU A 136 4.57 29.49 0.48
CA GLU A 136 5.01 29.11 -0.88
C GLU A 136 5.72 27.75 -0.88
N GLU A 137 6.54 27.46 0.13
CA GLU A 137 7.16 26.14 0.28
C GLU A 137 6.11 25.04 0.50
N ILE A 138 5.05 25.28 1.27
CA ILE A 138 3.93 24.35 1.45
C ILE A 138 3.22 24.05 0.12
N GLU A 139 2.96 25.07 -0.70
CA GLU A 139 2.33 24.90 -2.02
C GLU A 139 3.19 24.00 -2.94
N VAL A 140 4.52 24.22 -2.95
CA VAL A 140 5.45 23.38 -3.71
C VAL A 140 5.47 21.93 -3.19
N LEU A 141 5.38 21.74 -1.87
CA LEU A 141 5.32 20.40 -1.28
C LEU A 141 4.01 19.68 -1.64
N ASP A 142 2.88 20.38 -1.66
CA ASP A 142 1.58 19.83 -2.07
C ASP A 142 1.59 19.40 -3.54
N GLU A 143 2.16 20.23 -4.41
CA GLU A 143 2.31 19.90 -5.82
C GLU A 143 3.17 18.65 -5.99
N LYS A 144 4.30 18.58 -5.26
CA LYS A 144 5.18 17.41 -5.28
C LYS A 144 4.47 16.13 -4.81
N ILE A 145 3.64 16.20 -3.77
CA ILE A 145 2.83 15.05 -3.31
C ILE A 145 1.89 14.59 -4.44
N SER A 146 1.22 15.53 -5.10
CA SER A 146 0.32 15.24 -6.22
C SER A 146 1.07 14.60 -7.39
N GLN A 147 2.25 15.13 -7.74
CA GLN A 147 3.11 14.59 -8.79
C GLN A 147 3.57 13.17 -8.47
N ILE A 148 3.98 12.86 -7.23
CA ILE A 148 4.34 11.50 -6.83
C ILE A 148 3.16 10.53 -7.05
N GLY A 149 1.94 10.93 -6.66
CA GLY A 149 0.74 10.14 -6.91
C GLY A 149 0.45 9.90 -8.40
N LEU A 150 0.73 10.88 -9.27
CA LEU A 150 0.54 10.73 -10.71
C LEU A 150 1.59 9.81 -11.36
N ILE A 151 2.84 9.88 -10.90
CA ILE A 151 3.93 9.02 -11.40
C ILE A 151 3.75 7.56 -10.93
N HIS A 152 3.18 7.37 -9.75
CA HIS A 152 2.97 6.05 -9.14
C HIS A 152 1.48 5.80 -8.87
N PRO A 153 0.72 5.28 -9.85
CA PRO A 153 -0.73 5.10 -9.76
C PRO A 153 -1.20 4.30 -8.55
N GLU A 154 -0.41 3.32 -8.10
CA GLU A 154 -0.72 2.49 -6.94
C GLU A 154 -0.55 3.24 -5.62
N ILE A 155 0.20 4.35 -5.59
CA ILE A 155 0.37 5.23 -4.42
C ILE A 155 -0.62 6.40 -4.47
N LYS A 156 -1.16 6.70 -5.66
CA LYS A 156 -2.12 7.78 -5.91
C LYS A 156 -3.26 7.87 -4.88
N PRO A 157 -3.88 6.77 -4.41
CA PRO A 157 -4.95 6.87 -3.41
C PRO A 157 -4.55 7.63 -2.13
N ILE A 158 -3.32 7.47 -1.64
CA ILE A 158 -2.84 8.20 -0.45
C ILE A 158 -2.64 9.68 -0.77
N ALA A 159 -2.05 10.00 -1.92
CA ALA A 159 -1.85 11.39 -2.36
C ALA A 159 -3.19 12.12 -2.57
N ASP A 160 -4.15 11.45 -3.21
CA ASP A 160 -5.49 12.00 -3.44
C ASP A 160 -6.22 12.21 -2.10
N MET A 161 -6.12 11.28 -1.15
CA MET A 161 -6.68 11.45 0.20
C MET A 161 -6.09 12.65 0.93
N PHE A 162 -4.79 12.92 0.80
CA PHE A 162 -4.17 14.13 1.34
C PHE A 162 -4.80 15.40 0.77
N VAL A 163 -4.96 15.48 -0.56
CA VAL A 163 -5.62 16.63 -1.21
C VAL A 163 -7.06 16.79 -0.73
N LYS A 164 -7.82 15.69 -0.67
CA LYS A 164 -9.22 15.70 -0.20
C LYS A 164 -9.39 16.18 1.25
N ARG A 165 -8.43 15.90 2.14
CA ARG A 165 -8.48 16.42 3.51
C ARG A 165 -8.38 17.96 3.55
N LYS A 166 -7.62 18.55 2.64
CA LYS A 166 -7.39 20.01 2.57
C LYS A 166 -8.54 20.78 1.93
N GLU A 167 -9.36 20.14 1.09
CA GLU A 167 -10.53 20.76 0.45
C GLU A 167 -11.55 21.31 1.47
N ASN A 168 -11.54 20.81 2.71
CA ASN A 168 -12.46 21.21 3.77
C ASN A 168 -11.98 22.38 4.63
N PHE A 169 -10.85 23.01 4.29
CA PHE A 169 -10.33 24.12 5.08
C PHE A 169 -11.23 25.36 4.93
N GLN A 170 -11.64 25.92 6.08
CA GLN A 170 -12.51 27.09 6.14
C GLN A 170 -12.00 28.10 7.17
N GLY A 171 -12.24 29.38 6.89
CA GLY A 171 -11.86 30.50 7.75
C GLY A 171 -10.50 31.10 7.41
N ASN A 172 -10.15 32.17 8.13
CA ASN A 172 -8.99 33.02 7.83
C ASN A 172 -7.97 33.10 8.98
N ASP A 173 -8.11 32.26 10.02
CA ASP A 173 -7.16 32.20 11.13
C ASP A 173 -5.89 31.44 10.71
N PRO A 174 -4.72 32.11 10.55
CA PRO A 174 -3.52 31.47 10.07
C PRO A 174 -2.98 30.39 11.01
N ILE A 175 -3.21 30.52 12.33
CA ILE A 175 -2.77 29.52 13.32
C ILE A 175 -3.61 28.26 13.14
N LYS A 176 -4.93 28.39 13.09
CA LYS A 176 -5.85 27.27 12.89
C LYS A 176 -5.61 26.57 11.56
N LEU A 177 -5.46 27.32 10.47
CA LEU A 177 -5.16 26.75 9.15
C LEU A 177 -3.84 25.99 9.13
N SER A 178 -2.81 26.51 9.81
CA SER A 178 -1.50 25.85 9.91
C SER A 178 -1.58 24.57 10.75
N GLN A 179 -2.37 24.56 11.83
CA GLN A 179 -2.62 23.38 12.64
C GLN A 179 -3.35 22.28 11.84
N GLU A 180 -4.38 22.62 11.07
CA GLU A 180 -5.08 21.64 10.23
C GLU A 180 -4.18 21.13 9.09
N THR A 181 -3.40 22.02 8.45
CA THR A 181 -2.41 21.63 7.43
C THR A 181 -1.37 20.66 8.01
N ARG A 182 -0.88 20.94 9.22
CA ARG A 182 0.05 20.06 9.94
C ARG A 182 -0.55 18.67 10.16
N LYS A 183 -1.80 18.57 10.61
CA LYS A 183 -2.50 17.29 10.78
C LYS A 183 -2.57 16.50 9.47
N CYS A 184 -2.85 17.18 8.35
CA CYS A 184 -2.85 16.51 7.04
C CYS A 184 -1.49 15.90 6.69
N TYR A 185 -0.39 16.62 6.91
CA TYR A 185 0.95 16.05 6.68
C TYR A 185 1.30 14.93 7.66
N GLN A 186 0.87 15.03 8.93
CA GLN A 186 1.05 13.94 9.90
C GLN A 186 0.34 12.66 9.47
N MET A 187 -0.92 12.77 9.03
CA MET A 187 -1.68 11.62 8.51
C MET A 187 -0.99 11.03 7.26
N LEU A 188 -0.57 11.87 6.31
CA LEU A 188 0.16 11.41 5.12
C LEU A 188 1.45 10.66 5.49
N LEU A 189 2.20 11.16 6.47
CA LEU A 189 3.41 10.52 6.97
C LEU A 189 3.13 9.14 7.58
N GLU A 190 2.06 9.02 8.38
CA GLU A 190 1.66 7.77 9.00
C GLU A 190 1.15 6.75 7.98
N GLU A 191 0.29 7.18 7.05
CA GLU A 191 -0.22 6.35 5.95
C GLU A 191 0.91 5.83 5.06
N GLY A 192 1.83 6.72 4.64
CA GLY A 192 2.97 6.35 3.83
C GLY A 192 3.86 5.30 4.48
N LYS A 193 4.19 5.50 5.76
CA LYS A 193 4.98 4.53 6.56
C LYS A 193 4.26 3.20 6.70
N TYR A 194 2.97 3.24 7.03
CA TYR A 194 2.20 2.03 7.25
C TYR A 194 2.06 1.20 5.97
N LEU A 195 1.71 1.84 4.86
CA LEU A 195 1.62 1.17 3.56
C LEU A 195 2.98 0.58 3.15
N GLY A 196 4.05 1.36 3.32
CA GLY A 196 5.42 0.90 3.01
C GLY A 196 5.81 -0.33 3.84
N GLY A 197 5.49 -0.31 5.14
CA GLY A 197 5.72 -1.45 6.03
C GLY A 197 4.96 -2.71 5.62
N LEU A 198 3.67 -2.56 5.27
CA LEU A 198 2.86 -3.68 4.79
C LEU A 198 3.42 -4.29 3.51
N LEU A 199 3.75 -3.47 2.51
CA LEU A 199 4.31 -3.94 1.23
C LEU A 199 5.59 -4.76 1.44
N MET A 200 6.48 -4.29 2.31
CA MET A 200 7.74 -4.99 2.60
C MET A 200 7.53 -6.30 3.36
N SER A 201 6.52 -6.38 4.24
CA SER A 201 6.15 -7.63 4.92
C SER A 201 5.66 -8.66 3.89
N VAL A 202 4.72 -8.28 3.05
CA VAL A 202 4.13 -9.16 2.03
C VAL A 202 5.20 -9.69 1.08
N VAL A 203 6.07 -8.82 0.56
CA VAL A 203 7.16 -9.26 -0.33
C VAL A 203 8.11 -10.23 0.37
N LYS A 204 8.40 -10.02 1.65
CA LYS A 204 9.26 -10.92 2.42
C LYS A 204 8.62 -12.29 2.58
N GLU A 205 7.35 -12.35 2.97
CA GLU A 205 6.58 -13.60 3.10
C GLU A 205 6.54 -14.39 1.79
N LEU A 206 6.17 -13.72 0.70
CA LEU A 206 6.06 -14.37 -0.61
C LEU A 206 7.41 -14.90 -1.14
N LYS A 207 8.51 -14.19 -0.86
CA LYS A 207 9.86 -14.65 -1.22
C LYS A 207 10.31 -15.87 -0.42
N MET A 208 9.96 -15.96 0.86
CA MET A 208 10.34 -17.12 1.68
C MET A 208 9.64 -18.38 1.17
N ALA A 209 8.36 -18.28 0.82
CA ALA A 209 7.59 -19.40 0.26
C ALA A 209 8.12 -19.89 -1.11
N ASP A 210 8.64 -18.98 -1.94
CA ASP A 210 9.27 -19.32 -3.23
C ASP A 210 10.56 -20.13 -3.06
N VAL A 211 11.41 -19.73 -2.09
CA VAL A 211 12.66 -20.44 -1.77
C VAL A 211 12.40 -21.86 -1.25
N ASP A 212 11.39 -22.02 -0.39
CA ASP A 212 11.02 -23.33 0.17
C ASP A 212 10.50 -24.29 -0.92
N SER A 213 9.78 -23.76 -1.92
CA SER A 213 9.32 -24.53 -3.09
C SER A 213 10.50 -25.07 -3.91
N HIS A 214 11.52 -24.23 -4.16
CA HIS A 214 12.73 -24.65 -4.88
C HIS A 214 13.59 -25.68 -4.11
N ALA A 215 13.65 -25.58 -2.78
CA ALA A 215 14.35 -26.56 -1.94
C ALA A 215 13.66 -27.94 -1.93
N ALA A 216 12.32 -27.97 -1.98
CA ALA A 216 11.53 -29.20 -2.05
C ALA A 216 11.68 -29.93 -3.40
N VAL A 217 11.78 -29.19 -4.52
CA VAL A 217 12.02 -29.79 -5.85
C VAL A 217 13.46 -30.32 -5.98
N SER A 218 14.40 -29.71 -5.26
CA SER A 218 15.82 -30.13 -5.22
C SER A 218 16.09 -31.39 -4.39
N SER A 219 15.08 -31.91 -3.68
CA SER A 219 15.20 -33.07 -2.78
C SER A 219 14.54 -34.35 -3.31
N ILE A 220 14.22 -34.40 -4.61
CA ILE A 220 13.98 -35.69 -5.30
C ILE A 220 15.32 -36.41 -5.43
N ASN A 221 15.70 -37.13 -4.37
CA ASN A 221 16.70 -38.19 -4.46
C ASN A 221 16.14 -39.26 -5.41
N VAL A 222 16.70 -39.32 -6.62
CA VAL A 222 16.52 -40.44 -7.53
C VAL A 222 17.14 -41.66 -6.85
N GLU A 223 16.31 -42.50 -6.22
CA GLU A 223 16.72 -43.87 -5.93
C GLU A 223 16.97 -44.55 -7.28
N VAL A 224 18.24 -44.67 -7.65
CA VAL A 224 18.67 -45.50 -8.77
C VAL A 224 18.60 -46.95 -8.28
N PRO A 225 17.74 -47.81 -8.84
CA PRO A 225 17.73 -49.22 -8.48
C PRO A 225 19.03 -49.84 -8.99
N GLY A 226 19.84 -50.36 -8.06
CA GLY A 226 21.09 -51.04 -8.39
C GLY A 226 20.88 -52.19 -9.36
N ARG A 227 21.77 -52.25 -10.35
CA ARG A 227 22.24 -53.47 -11.01
C ARG A 227 23.75 -53.38 -11.16
#